data_AF-A0A947LT79-F1
#
_entry.id   AF-A0A947LT79-F1
#
_cell.length_a   1.000
_cell.length_b   1.000
_cell.length_c   1.000
_cell.angle_alpha   90.00
_cell.angle_beta   90.00
_cell.angle_gamma   90.00
#
_symmetry.space_group_name_H-M   'P 1'
#
loop_
_entity.id
_entity.type
_entity.pdbx_description
1 polymer ?
#
loop_
_entity_poly.entity_id
_entity_poly.type
_entity_poly.pdbx_seq_one_letter_code
_entity_poly.pdbx_strand_id
1 'polypeptide(L)' 'GLLGSKAIKWNFTKFLVDKDGQVIRRYAPQDAPKKLAGDIEAALG' A
#
# COMPACT_ATOMS: atom_id res chain seq x y z
N GLY A 1 -18.35 3.09 5.65
CA GLY A 1 -18.91 3.84 4.51
C GLY A 1 -17.95 4.94 4.09
N LEU A 2 -18.45 5.96 3.40
CA LEU A 2 -17.75 7.12 2.79
C LEU A 2 -16.85 7.97 3.71
N LEU A 3 -16.50 7.50 4.91
CA LEU A 3 -15.58 8.15 5.83
C LEU A 3 -14.58 7.10 6.33
N GLY A 4 -13.40 7.06 5.73
CA GLY A 4 -12.15 6.57 6.36
C GLY A 4 -12.10 5.15 6.93
N SER A 5 -12.95 4.20 6.51
CA SER A 5 -12.91 2.87 7.11
C SER A 5 -11.58 2.16 6.79
N LYS A 6 -10.74 1.97 7.82
CA LYS A 6 -9.43 1.29 7.72
C LYS A 6 -9.54 -0.23 7.50
N ALA A 7 -10.74 -0.81 7.51
CA ALA A 7 -10.96 -2.23 7.30
C ALA A 7 -10.45 -2.72 5.93
N ILE A 8 -9.98 -3.96 5.86
CA ILE A 8 -9.73 -4.67 4.60
C ILE A 8 -11.07 -5.23 4.15
N LYS A 9 -11.62 -4.65 3.07
CA LYS A 9 -12.97 -4.99 2.58
C LYS A 9 -12.97 -6.03 1.47
N TRP A 10 -11.82 -6.25 0.84
CA TRP A 10 -11.67 -7.10 -0.34
C TRP A 10 -10.24 -7.62 -0.46
N ASN A 11 -10.09 -8.73 -1.19
CA ASN A 11 -8.81 -9.34 -1.49
C ASN A 11 -7.90 -8.38 -2.26
N PHE A 12 -6.58 -8.58 -2.14
CA PHE A 12 -5.53 -7.80 -2.81
C PHE A 12 -5.35 -6.34 -2.36
N THR A 13 -5.78 -5.97 -1.16
CA THR A 13 -5.25 -4.76 -0.49
C THR A 13 -3.76 -4.98 -0.22
N LYS A 14 -2.90 -4.02 -0.61
CA LYS A 14 -1.44 -4.17 -0.52
C LYS A 14 -0.88 -3.14 0.45
N PHE A 15 0.22 -3.47 1.12
CA PHE A 15 0.91 -2.58 2.05
C PHE A 15 2.39 -2.57 1.72
N LEU A 16 2.98 -1.37 1.67
CA LEU A 16 4.43 -1.22 1.59
C LEU A 16 4.96 -1.05 3.01
N VAL A 17 5.90 -1.92 3.37
CA VAL A 17 6.55 -1.96 4.68
C VAL A 17 8.02 -1.62 4.49
N ASP A 18 8.55 -0.70 5.30
CA ASP A 18 9.96 -0.30 5.24
C ASP A 18 10.90 -1.27 5.97
N LYS A 19 12.21 -0.99 5.93
CA LYS A 19 13.26 -1.79 6.56
C LYS A 19 13.16 -1.87 8.09
N ASP A 20 12.47 -0.91 8.72
CA ASP A 20 12.27 -0.84 10.17
C ASP A 20 10.93 -1.50 10.58
N GLY A 21 10.22 -2.09 9.61
CA GLY A 21 8.95 -2.80 9.81
C GLY A 21 7.73 -1.91 9.85
N GLN A 22 7.84 -0.62 9.49
CA GLN A 22 6.72 0.32 9.52
C GLN A 22 5.94 0.32 8.21
N VAL A 23 4.61 0.41 8.29
CA VAL A 23 3.75 0.57 7.12
C VAL A 23 3.84 2.00 6.62
N ILE A 24 4.50 2.21 5.48
CA ILE A 24 4.70 3.53 4.89
C ILE A 24 3.68 3.87 3.79
N ARG A 25 2.97 2.87 3.26
CA ARG A 25 1.91 3.06 2.25
C ARG A 25 0.88 1.94 2.28
N ARG A 26 -0.35 2.26 1.88
CA ARG A 26 -1.44 1.30 1.62
C ARG A 26 -2.01 1.54 0.23
N TYR A 27 -2.23 0.45 -0.52
CA TYR A 27 -2.80 0.47 -1.86
C TYR A 27 -4.14 -0.28 -1.90
N ALA A 28 -5.05 0.21 -2.73
CA ALA A 28 -6.32 -0.41 -2.99
C ALA A 28 -6.16 -1.70 -3.82
N PRO A 29 -7.15 -2.61 -3.78
CA PRO A 29 -7.16 -3.82 -4.62
C PRO A 29 -6.89 -3.56 -6.10
N GLN A 30 -7.53 -2.53 -6.66
CA GLN A 30 -7.46 -2.17 -8.07
C GLN A 30 -6.19 -1.40 -8.48
N ASP A 31 -5.32 -1.04 -7.53
CA ASP A 31 -4.06 -0.38 -7.87
C ASP A 31 -3.15 -1.37 -8.61
N ALA A 32 -2.78 -1.00 -9.84
CA ALA A 32 -1.95 -1.82 -10.71
C ALA A 32 -0.52 -1.94 -10.15
N PRO A 33 0.08 -3.15 -10.14
CA PRO A 33 1.43 -3.35 -9.60
C PRO A 33 2.49 -2.41 -10.18
N LYS A 34 2.41 -2.08 -11.47
CA LYS A 34 3.35 -1.16 -12.12
C LYS A 34 3.39 0.23 -11.48
N LYS A 35 2.28 0.69 -10.90
CA LYS A 35 2.20 2.01 -10.22
C LYS A 35 2.91 2.03 -8.87
N LEU A 36 3.19 0.86 -8.27
CA LEU A 36 3.87 0.75 -6.98
C LEU A 36 5.40 0.87 -7.11
N ALA A 37 5.95 0.68 -8.31
CA ALA A 37 7.40 0.58 -8.52
C ALA A 37 8.17 1.81 -7.98
N GLY A 38 7.69 3.03 -8.28
CA GLY A 38 8.34 4.26 -7.80
C GLY A 38 8.28 4.41 -6.28
N ASP A 39 7.16 4.04 -5.63
CA ASP A 39 7.05 4.06 -4.17
C ASP A 39 7.98 3.02 -3.52
N ILE A 40 8.21 1.87 -4.17
CA ILE A 40 9.17 0.84 -3.71
C ILE A 40 10.60 1.32 -3.87
N GLU A 41 10.98 1.88 -5.03
CA GLU A 41 12.32 2.41 -5.28
C GLU A 41 12.66 3.53 -4.29
N ALA A 42 11.71 4.43 -4.01
CA ALA A 42 11.87 5.48 -3.02
C ALA A 42 12.12 4.94 -1.60
N ALA A 43 11.57 3.77 -1.26
CA ALA A 43 11.75 3.14 0.05
C ALA A 43 13.12 2.43 0.22
N LEU A 44 13.90 2.31 -0.85
CA LEU A 44 15.26 1.77 -0.81
C LEU A 44 16.35 2.83 -0.53
N GLY A 45 15.96 4.11 -0.57
CA GLY A 45 16.84 5.28 -0.36
C GLY A 45 17.14 5.61 1.09
#